data_AF-A0A955IJC1-F1
#
_entry.id   AF-A0A955IJC1-F1
#
_cell.length_a   1.000
_cell.length_b   1.000
_cell.length_c   1.000
_cell.angle_alpha   90.00
_cell.angle_beta   90.00
_cell.angle_gamma   90.00
#
_symmetry.space_group_name_H-M   'P 1'
#
loop_
_entity.id
_entity.type
_entity.pdbx_description
1 polymer ?
#
loop_
_entity_poly.entity_id
_entity_poly.type
_entity_poly.pdbx_seq_one_letter_code
_entity_poly.pdbx_strand_id
1 'polypeptide(L)'
;MLKWAVGIVIVLVLLAGAAGFVVTSTPLGMALLTGGAREPEATEVRVSEATRGPLIRTVNAPGVIEPRVQVEISAKVSARILELPFREGAVVQEGDVIARLDPEELSSRLDSARAQLRASEAGLQADLARLQGSRAALAQATSEYGRQRELADTGDIARSVLDQAEAAFLQAQSNVAGLEAGIESARAQIAISQAQIDEAQKNLNNAIVRAPMAGEITDLRVEVGEVVLGTRDNMGTVMMVIADRSRMLVKAQVDESNIAQIAAGQRVRVYINAYEDRQYEGVVERVDLTRQIAQGGTGFFETEIALAMGEGERLFSGLTANVDIEVQTFENALKVPSQCVLDRRVDELPSNITAGNAQIDPNKTFCRIVYRMVDGKAVATPVTVGASDLTDTAILGGLNEGDTIVSGPYRVLISLNHEDRIRIEGATPTNAPGTEPNAEAAESDAENAEADAGSEPAENTEPTQAANG
;
A
#
# COMPACT_ATOMS: atom_id res chain seq x y z
N MET A 1 -76.80 49.49 -45.38
CA MET A 1 -75.44 49.47 -44.78
C MET A 1 -74.41 48.61 -45.55
N LEU A 2 -74.71 48.10 -46.77
CA LEU A 2 -73.81 47.17 -47.47
C LEU A 2 -72.79 47.83 -48.44
N LYS A 3 -72.98 49.11 -48.81
CA LYS A 3 -72.11 49.81 -49.78
C LYS A 3 -70.76 50.26 -49.21
N TRP A 4 -70.63 50.45 -47.89
CA TRP A 4 -69.37 50.82 -47.24
C TRP A 4 -68.46 49.62 -46.98
N ALA A 5 -69.03 48.44 -46.73
CA ALA A 5 -68.27 47.22 -46.50
C ALA A 5 -67.49 46.78 -47.77
N VAL A 6 -68.10 46.89 -48.95
CA VAL A 6 -67.43 46.55 -50.22
C VAL A 6 -66.28 47.51 -50.54
N GLY A 7 -66.42 48.79 -50.22
CA GLY A 7 -65.34 49.78 -50.40
C GLY A 7 -64.13 49.51 -49.52
N ILE A 8 -64.35 49.13 -48.25
CA ILE A 8 -63.27 48.79 -47.31
C ILE A 8 -62.54 47.52 -47.73
N VAL A 9 -63.26 46.51 -48.23
CA VAL A 9 -62.63 45.27 -48.70
C VAL A 9 -61.77 45.51 -49.95
N ILE A 10 -62.22 46.33 -50.89
CA ILE A 10 -61.42 46.66 -52.09
C ILE A 10 -60.15 47.44 -51.71
N VAL A 11 -60.25 48.38 -50.76
CA VAL A 11 -59.08 49.12 -50.27
C VAL A 11 -58.09 48.22 -49.52
N LEU A 12 -58.58 47.25 -48.72
CA LEU A 12 -57.73 46.27 -48.05
C LEU A 12 -57.04 45.32 -49.04
N VAL A 13 -57.73 44.87 -50.09
CA VAL A 13 -57.13 44.02 -51.13
C VAL A 13 -56.08 44.78 -51.94
N LEU A 14 -56.31 46.07 -52.24
CA LEU A 14 -55.32 46.91 -52.91
C LEU A 14 -54.13 47.24 -52.01
N LEU A 15 -54.33 47.45 -50.70
CA LEU A 15 -53.23 47.61 -49.74
C LEU A 15 -52.44 46.33 -49.53
N ALA A 16 -53.09 45.16 -49.50
CA ALA A 16 -52.41 43.87 -49.42
C ALA A 16 -51.63 43.55 -50.70
N GLY A 17 -52.17 43.89 -51.88
CA GLY A 17 -51.48 43.76 -53.16
C GLY A 17 -50.27 44.70 -53.27
N ALA A 18 -50.39 45.94 -52.80
CA ALA A 18 -49.28 46.89 -52.75
C ALA A 18 -48.20 46.46 -51.74
N ALA A 19 -48.58 45.94 -50.57
CA ALA A 19 -47.64 45.41 -49.58
C ALA A 19 -46.90 44.17 -50.12
N GLY A 20 -47.60 43.25 -50.79
CA GLY A 20 -46.99 42.08 -51.43
C GLY A 20 -46.02 42.45 -52.56
N PHE A 21 -46.31 43.50 -53.32
CA PHE A 21 -45.42 44.00 -54.38
C PHE A 21 -44.18 44.71 -53.81
N VAL A 22 -44.32 45.48 -52.73
CA VAL A 22 -43.18 46.15 -52.07
C VAL A 22 -42.24 45.13 -51.39
N VAL A 23 -42.79 44.06 -50.82
CA VAL A 23 -42.00 42.96 -50.22
C VAL A 23 -41.27 42.13 -51.28
N THR A 24 -41.78 42.03 -52.52
CA THR A 24 -41.11 41.24 -53.57
C THR A 24 -40.17 42.05 -54.45
N SER A 25 -40.36 43.37 -54.56
CA SER A 25 -39.58 44.26 -55.43
C SER A 25 -38.42 44.99 -54.74
N THR A 26 -38.34 44.96 -53.41
CA THR A 26 -37.24 45.55 -52.66
C THR A 26 -36.22 44.49 -52.23
N PRO A 27 -34.91 44.80 -52.24
CA PRO A 27 -33.87 43.87 -51.78
C PRO A 27 -34.07 43.46 -50.30
N LEU A 28 -34.71 44.31 -49.50
CA LEU A 28 -35.05 44.04 -48.11
C LEU A 28 -36.15 42.97 -47.94
N GLY A 29 -37.11 42.92 -48.86
CA GLY A 29 -38.21 41.96 -48.79
C GLY A 29 -37.87 40.60 -49.40
N MET A 30 -36.96 40.55 -50.38
CA MET A 30 -36.32 39.30 -50.83
C MET A 30 -35.48 38.67 -49.70
N ALA A 31 -34.73 39.48 -48.95
CA ALA A 31 -33.94 39.03 -47.79
C ALA A 31 -34.80 38.50 -46.62
N LEU A 32 -36.07 38.89 -46.55
CA LEU A 32 -37.04 38.41 -45.55
C LEU A 32 -37.72 37.11 -45.96
N LEU A 33 -37.85 36.85 -47.27
CA LEU A 33 -38.41 35.61 -47.85
C LEU A 33 -37.35 34.50 -47.96
N THR A 34 -36.11 34.87 -48.28
CA THR A 34 -34.96 33.97 -48.18
C THR A 34 -34.33 34.18 -46.81
N GLY A 35 -34.95 33.62 -45.76
CA GLY A 35 -34.37 33.59 -44.42
C GLY A 35 -32.88 33.22 -44.56
N GLY A 36 -32.01 34.13 -44.12
CA GLY A 36 -30.57 34.03 -44.33
C GLY A 36 -30.08 32.64 -43.98
N ALA A 37 -29.75 31.86 -45.00
CA ALA A 37 -28.95 30.66 -44.83
C ALA A 37 -27.60 31.15 -44.35
N ARG A 38 -27.43 31.22 -43.02
CA ARG A 38 -26.12 31.33 -42.39
C ARG A 38 -25.23 30.28 -43.05
N GLU A 39 -24.17 30.69 -43.72
CA GLU A 39 -23.09 29.78 -44.06
C GLU A 39 -22.72 29.01 -42.77
N PRO A 40 -22.54 27.68 -42.82
CA PRO A 40 -22.20 26.92 -41.63
C PRO A 40 -20.92 27.51 -41.06
N GLU A 41 -21.04 28.12 -39.89
CA GLU A 41 -19.95 28.75 -39.17
C GLU A 41 -18.92 27.66 -38.89
N ALA A 42 -17.72 27.80 -39.46
CA ALA A 42 -16.69 26.78 -39.36
C ALA A 42 -16.30 26.58 -37.89
N THR A 43 -16.45 25.36 -37.40
CA THR A 43 -16.28 25.08 -35.98
C THR A 43 -14.82 25.20 -35.60
N GLU A 44 -14.52 25.98 -34.56
CA GLU A 44 -13.15 26.15 -34.08
C GLU A 44 -12.68 24.90 -33.34
N VAL A 45 -11.51 24.40 -33.73
CA VAL A 45 -10.90 23.19 -33.19
C VAL A 45 -9.41 23.38 -32.96
N ARG A 46 -8.88 22.61 -32.02
CA ARG A 46 -7.44 22.40 -31.85
C ARG A 46 -7.02 21.19 -32.66
N VAL A 47 -5.80 21.25 -33.15
CA VAL A 47 -5.17 20.14 -33.86
C VAL A 47 -3.93 19.66 -33.13
N SER A 48 -3.61 18.39 -33.31
CA SER A 48 -2.38 17.74 -32.87
C SER A 48 -1.88 16.85 -34.00
N GLU A 49 -0.57 16.66 -34.09
CA GLU A 49 0.01 15.74 -35.06
C GLU A 49 0.10 14.32 -34.47
N ALA A 50 -0.09 13.31 -35.32
CA ALA A 50 0.20 11.93 -35.00
C ALA A 50 1.73 11.75 -34.97
N THR A 51 2.30 11.57 -33.78
CA THR A 51 3.76 11.42 -33.62
C THR A 51 4.11 10.00 -33.24
N ARG A 52 5.29 9.54 -33.66
CA ARG A 52 5.87 8.29 -33.14
C ARG A 52 6.71 8.59 -31.92
N GLY A 53 6.53 7.78 -30.87
CA GLY A 53 7.32 7.92 -29.67
C GLY A 53 7.13 6.76 -28.70
N PRO A 54 7.87 6.80 -27.58
CA PRO A 54 7.70 5.83 -26.52
C PRO A 54 6.32 6.03 -25.86
N LEU A 55 5.59 4.93 -25.70
CA LEU A 55 4.37 4.84 -24.90
C LEU A 55 4.58 3.83 -23.78
N ILE A 56 4.37 4.24 -22.54
CA ILE A 56 4.54 3.37 -21.36
C ILE A 56 3.15 3.10 -20.78
N ARG A 57 2.78 1.82 -20.75
CA ARG A 57 1.57 1.38 -20.06
C ARG A 57 1.90 1.20 -18.58
N THR A 58 1.20 1.96 -17.76
CA THR A 58 1.36 1.96 -16.31
C THR A 58 0.12 1.37 -15.65
N VAL A 59 0.31 0.60 -14.59
CA VAL A 59 -0.77 0.21 -13.67
C VAL A 59 -0.59 0.98 -12.38
N ASN A 60 -1.62 1.75 -12.01
CA ASN A 60 -1.64 2.46 -10.74
C ASN A 60 -2.19 1.56 -9.64
N ALA A 61 -1.55 1.59 -8.47
CA ALA A 61 -2.02 0.92 -7.27
C ALA A 61 -1.72 1.76 -6.02
N PRO A 62 -2.65 1.85 -5.06
CA PRO A 62 -2.35 2.41 -3.75
C PRO A 62 -1.51 1.41 -2.94
N GLY A 63 -0.67 1.91 -2.04
CA GLY A 63 0.16 1.08 -1.17
C GLY A 63 0.55 1.75 0.13
N VAL A 64 1.15 0.97 1.02
CA VAL A 64 1.69 1.44 2.31
C VAL A 64 3.18 1.14 2.39
N ILE A 65 3.94 2.08 2.92
CA ILE A 65 5.39 1.95 3.10
C ILE A 65 5.67 1.21 4.42
N GLU A 66 6.46 0.15 4.35
CA GLU A 66 6.91 -0.61 5.50
C GLU A 66 8.42 -0.90 5.39
N PRO A 67 9.13 -1.03 6.52
CA PRO A 67 10.51 -1.50 6.52
C PRO A 67 10.58 -2.94 5.99
N ARG A 68 11.69 -3.28 5.31
CA ARG A 68 11.91 -4.65 4.82
C ARG A 68 11.92 -5.67 5.95
N VAL A 69 12.50 -5.30 7.08
CA VAL A 69 12.62 -6.17 8.25
C VAL A 69 12.15 -5.38 9.47
N GLN A 70 11.15 -5.91 10.15
CA GLN A 70 10.71 -5.44 11.46
C GLN A 70 10.41 -6.62 12.37
N VAL A 71 10.65 -6.44 13.67
CA VAL A 71 10.41 -7.46 14.69
C VAL A 71 9.66 -6.83 15.85
N GLU A 72 8.53 -7.45 16.21
CA GLU A 72 7.79 -7.10 17.41
C GLU A 72 8.42 -7.80 18.63
N ILE A 73 8.80 -7.01 19.62
CA ILE A 73 9.40 -7.50 20.86
C ILE A 73 8.31 -7.63 21.91
N SER A 74 7.97 -8.86 22.25
CA SER A 74 6.99 -9.19 23.30
C SER A 74 7.63 -9.68 24.59
N ALA A 75 6.92 -9.48 25.70
CA ALA A 75 7.34 -9.98 27.00
C ALA A 75 7.20 -11.52 27.04
N LYS A 76 8.28 -12.22 27.39
CA LYS A 76 8.27 -13.68 27.56
C LYS A 76 7.89 -14.11 28.98
N VAL A 77 7.97 -13.20 29.94
CA VAL A 77 7.63 -13.41 31.34
C VAL A 77 6.76 -12.27 31.84
N SER A 78 5.83 -12.57 32.74
CA SER A 78 4.99 -11.55 33.38
C SER A 78 5.75 -10.90 34.53
N ALA A 79 6.00 -9.61 34.43
CA ALA A 79 6.68 -8.81 35.45
C ALA A 79 6.44 -7.31 35.21
N ARG A 80 6.73 -6.49 36.22
CA ARG A 80 6.70 -5.02 36.08
C ARG A 80 7.93 -4.53 35.31
N ILE A 81 7.76 -3.53 34.46
CA ILE A 81 8.88 -2.84 33.79
C ILE A 81 9.58 -1.91 34.80
N LEU A 82 10.86 -2.15 35.06
CA LEU A 82 11.69 -1.28 35.92
C LEU A 82 12.38 -0.18 35.12
N GLU A 83 12.88 -0.51 33.93
CA GLU A 83 13.69 0.42 33.13
C GLU A 83 13.47 0.20 31.63
N LEU A 84 13.28 1.32 30.91
CA LEU A 84 13.27 1.41 29.45
C LEU A 84 14.34 2.43 29.04
N PRO A 85 15.58 2.00 28.76
CA PRO A 85 16.69 2.91 28.49
C PRO A 85 16.57 3.62 27.13
N PHE A 86 15.80 3.06 26.21
CA PHE A 86 15.59 3.63 24.88
C PHE A 86 14.17 4.18 24.73
N ARG A 87 14.05 5.25 23.95
CA ARG A 87 12.77 5.85 23.56
C ARG A 87 12.49 5.54 22.09
N GLU A 88 11.26 5.77 21.67
CA GLU A 88 10.89 5.75 20.26
C GLU A 88 11.82 6.66 19.44
N GLY A 89 12.26 6.17 18.28
CA GLY A 89 13.25 6.83 17.41
C GLY A 89 14.72 6.59 17.80
N ALA A 90 15.00 5.88 18.89
CA ALA A 90 16.37 5.52 19.25
C ALA A 90 16.89 4.35 18.41
N VAL A 91 18.17 4.43 18.03
CA VAL A 91 18.88 3.35 17.33
C VAL A 91 19.48 2.39 18.35
N VAL A 92 19.25 1.09 18.14
CA VAL A 92 19.74 -0.01 18.98
C VAL A 92 20.60 -0.97 18.15
N GLN A 93 21.58 -1.59 18.80
CA GLN A 93 22.38 -2.68 18.23
C GLN A 93 21.87 -4.03 18.71
N GLU A 94 22.22 -5.09 17.98
CA GLU A 94 21.91 -6.46 18.40
C GLU A 94 22.54 -6.75 19.78
N GLY A 95 21.73 -7.26 20.70
CA GLY A 95 22.15 -7.61 22.06
C GLY A 95 22.00 -6.49 23.10
N ASP A 96 21.70 -5.26 22.69
CA ASP A 96 21.45 -4.14 23.60
C ASP A 96 20.27 -4.43 24.52
N VAL A 97 20.38 -3.99 25.78
CA VAL A 97 19.31 -4.16 26.78
C VAL A 97 18.25 -3.10 26.55
N ILE A 98 17.09 -3.51 26.03
CA ILE A 98 15.99 -2.62 25.64
C ILE A 98 14.90 -2.49 26.70
N ALA A 99 14.77 -3.49 27.58
CA ALA A 99 13.91 -3.39 28.76
C ALA A 99 14.46 -4.24 29.91
N ARG A 100 14.30 -3.73 31.14
CA ARG A 100 14.52 -4.51 32.36
C ARG A 100 13.20 -4.69 33.08
N LEU A 101 12.83 -5.94 33.27
CA LEU A 101 11.68 -6.34 34.07
C LEU A 101 12.13 -6.63 35.52
N ASP A 102 11.19 -6.49 36.45
CA ASP A 102 11.41 -6.74 37.87
C ASP A 102 11.79 -8.22 38.11
N PRO A 103 13.01 -8.49 38.61
CA PRO A 103 13.46 -9.85 38.81
C PRO A 103 12.98 -10.46 40.13
N GLU A 104 12.41 -9.69 41.07
CA GLU A 104 12.24 -10.13 42.47
C GLU A 104 11.42 -11.42 42.62
N GLU A 105 10.29 -11.52 41.90
CA GLU A 105 9.47 -12.73 41.90
C GLU A 105 10.17 -13.89 41.19
N LEU A 106 10.88 -13.61 40.09
CA LEU A 106 11.60 -14.61 39.29
C LEU A 106 12.80 -15.19 40.06
N SER A 107 13.55 -14.36 40.78
CA SER A 107 14.62 -14.81 41.66
C SER A 107 14.09 -15.62 42.83
N SER A 108 12.95 -15.21 43.41
CA SER A 108 12.31 -15.97 44.49
C SER A 108 11.87 -17.37 44.04
N ARG A 109 11.36 -17.50 42.81
CA ARG A 109 11.03 -18.80 42.21
C ARG A 109 12.27 -19.67 41.96
N LEU A 110 13.37 -19.08 41.48
CA LEU A 110 14.65 -19.77 41.30
C LEU A 110 15.22 -20.28 42.63
N ASP A 111 15.17 -19.46 43.67
CA ASP A 111 15.66 -19.85 45.00
C ASP A 111 14.80 -20.95 45.63
N SER A 112 13.49 -20.92 45.40
CA SER A 112 12.57 -21.98 45.79
C SER A 112 12.89 -23.31 45.07
N ALA A 113 13.15 -23.26 43.76
CA ALA A 113 13.55 -24.44 42.99
C ALA A 113 14.91 -25.01 43.46
N ARG A 114 15.88 -24.13 43.77
CA ARG A 114 17.17 -24.54 44.35
C ARG A 114 17.03 -25.17 45.73
N ALA A 115 16.11 -24.67 46.56
CA ALA A 115 15.80 -25.28 47.85
C ALA A 115 15.19 -26.69 47.68
N GLN A 116 14.31 -26.87 46.70
CA GLN A 116 13.73 -28.16 46.38
C GLN A 116 14.78 -29.18 45.91
N LEU A 117 15.74 -28.75 45.06
CA LEU A 117 16.87 -29.60 44.68
C LEU A 117 17.66 -30.06 45.90
N ARG A 118 18.05 -29.13 46.78
CA ARG A 118 18.77 -29.45 48.03
C ARG A 118 18.01 -30.45 48.91
N ALA A 119 16.69 -30.32 49.00
CA ALA A 119 15.85 -31.28 49.72
C ALA A 119 15.87 -32.67 49.05
N SER A 120 15.80 -32.74 47.72
CA SER A 120 15.87 -34.02 46.99
C SER A 120 17.25 -34.69 47.07
N GLU A 121 18.33 -33.91 47.05
CA GLU A 121 19.71 -34.42 47.25
C GLU A 121 19.90 -34.98 48.66
N ALA A 122 19.40 -34.27 49.69
CA ALA A 122 19.41 -34.77 51.06
C ALA A 122 18.60 -36.08 51.21
N GLY A 123 17.47 -36.18 50.50
CA GLY A 123 16.67 -37.41 50.41
C GLY A 123 17.45 -38.58 49.81
N LEU A 124 18.11 -38.36 48.68
CA LEU A 124 18.98 -39.37 48.04
C LEU A 124 20.12 -39.80 48.96
N GLN A 125 20.75 -38.85 49.68
CA GLN A 125 21.80 -39.18 50.63
C GLN A 125 21.29 -40.08 51.76
N ALA A 126 20.09 -39.81 52.28
CA ALA A 126 19.45 -40.67 53.27
C ALA A 126 19.13 -42.07 52.70
N ASP A 127 18.69 -42.17 51.45
CA ASP A 127 18.47 -43.45 50.76
C ASP A 127 19.75 -44.27 50.59
N LEU A 128 20.85 -43.62 50.21
CA LEU A 128 22.15 -44.27 50.09
C LEU A 128 22.65 -44.81 51.44
N ALA A 129 22.46 -44.05 52.51
CA ALA A 129 22.80 -44.50 53.86
C ALA A 129 21.94 -45.72 54.29
N ARG A 130 20.64 -45.71 53.97
CA ARG A 130 19.75 -46.85 54.21
C ARG A 130 20.17 -48.09 53.41
N LEU A 131 20.53 -47.91 52.14
CA LEU A 131 21.03 -48.98 51.29
C LEU A 131 22.32 -49.59 51.85
N GLN A 132 23.25 -48.77 52.33
CA GLN A 132 24.47 -49.26 52.96
C GLN A 132 24.18 -50.15 54.16
N GLY A 133 23.26 -49.73 55.04
CA GLY A 133 22.81 -50.55 56.17
C GLY A 133 22.17 -51.86 55.74
N SER A 134 21.31 -51.82 54.71
CA SER A 134 20.64 -53.00 54.16
C SER A 134 21.62 -53.99 53.52
N ARG A 135 22.65 -53.49 52.82
CA ARG A 135 23.72 -54.32 52.24
C ARG A 135 24.55 -55.03 53.31
N ALA A 136 24.82 -54.37 54.43
CA ALA A 136 25.48 -55.02 55.57
C ALA A 136 24.62 -56.15 56.16
N ALA A 137 23.30 -55.93 56.28
CA ALA A 137 22.36 -56.96 56.72
C ALA A 137 22.29 -58.14 55.73
N LEU A 138 22.28 -57.87 54.43
CA LEU A 138 22.34 -58.92 53.40
C LEU A 138 23.64 -59.72 53.47
N ALA A 139 24.79 -59.06 53.66
CA ALA A 139 26.08 -59.75 53.80
C ALA A 139 26.10 -60.69 55.01
N GLN A 140 25.52 -60.27 56.14
CA GLN A 140 25.36 -61.10 57.32
C GLN A 140 24.44 -62.29 57.05
N ALA A 141 23.27 -62.07 56.45
CA ALA A 141 22.31 -63.12 56.12
C ALA A 141 22.88 -64.12 55.10
N THR A 142 23.67 -63.64 54.13
CA THR A 142 24.37 -64.49 53.14
C THR A 142 25.39 -65.40 53.81
N SER A 143 26.18 -64.86 54.74
CA SER A 143 27.19 -65.63 55.47
C SER A 143 26.56 -66.68 56.38
N GLU A 144 25.46 -66.34 57.04
CA GLU A 144 24.70 -67.28 57.90
C GLU A 144 24.06 -68.39 57.07
N TYR A 145 23.37 -68.05 55.98
CA TYR A 145 22.80 -69.03 55.06
C TYR A 145 23.87 -69.97 54.50
N GLY A 146 25.04 -69.46 54.12
CA GLY A 146 26.17 -70.27 53.66
C GLY A 146 26.65 -71.27 54.72
N ARG A 147 26.83 -70.84 55.98
CA ARG A 147 27.20 -71.73 57.09
C ARG A 147 26.15 -72.79 57.36
N GLN A 148 24.86 -72.40 57.42
CA GLN A 148 23.77 -73.33 57.69
C GLN A 148 23.60 -74.33 56.55
N ARG A 149 23.82 -73.92 55.30
CA ARG A 149 23.81 -74.82 54.15
C ARG A 149 24.91 -75.89 54.23
N GLU A 150 26.13 -75.49 54.57
CA GLU A 150 27.25 -76.42 54.75
C GLU A 150 26.97 -77.46 55.85
N LEU A 151 26.42 -77.00 56.98
CA LEU A 151 26.02 -77.89 58.10
C LEU A 151 24.79 -78.77 57.77
N ALA A 152 23.89 -78.31 56.91
CA ALA A 152 22.75 -79.11 56.44
C ALA A 152 23.20 -80.21 55.48
N ASP A 153 24.18 -79.90 54.63
CA ASP A 153 24.78 -80.85 53.67
C ASP A 153 25.54 -81.98 54.40
N THR A 154 26.14 -81.69 55.56
CA THR A 154 26.76 -82.70 56.45
C THR A 154 25.74 -83.45 57.32
N GLY A 155 24.48 -83.01 57.36
CA GLY A 155 23.39 -83.63 58.13
C GLY A 155 23.35 -83.23 59.61
N ASP A 156 24.07 -82.19 60.01
CA ASP A 156 24.24 -81.77 61.41
C ASP A 156 23.10 -80.86 61.92
N ILE A 157 22.23 -80.35 61.03
CA ILE A 157 21.09 -79.48 61.39
C ILE A 157 19.77 -79.95 60.76
N ALA A 158 18.65 -79.51 61.35
CA ALA A 158 17.32 -79.78 60.81
C ALA A 158 17.01 -78.89 59.59
N ARG A 159 16.29 -79.42 58.59
CA ARG A 159 15.87 -78.68 57.38
C ARG A 159 15.14 -77.37 57.68
N SER A 160 14.33 -77.34 58.73
CA SER A 160 13.61 -76.12 59.14
C SER A 160 14.54 -74.96 59.53
N VAL A 161 15.78 -75.25 59.97
CA VAL A 161 16.78 -74.21 60.29
C VAL A 161 17.36 -73.63 59.01
N LEU A 162 17.64 -74.47 58.00
CA LEU A 162 18.09 -74.02 56.69
C LEU A 162 17.00 -73.17 55.99
N ASP A 163 15.75 -73.63 56.00
CA ASP A 163 14.62 -72.92 55.39
C ASP A 163 14.44 -71.52 56.00
N GLN A 164 14.65 -71.38 57.32
CA GLN A 164 14.62 -70.08 58.01
C GLN A 164 15.76 -69.16 57.58
N ALA A 165 16.98 -69.70 57.42
CA ALA A 165 18.12 -68.92 56.95
C ALA A 165 17.95 -68.48 55.49
N GLU A 166 17.38 -69.34 54.64
CA GLU A 166 17.05 -69.02 53.25
C GLU A 166 15.99 -67.90 53.17
N ALA A 167 14.91 -68.00 53.95
CA ALA A 167 13.89 -66.96 54.01
C ALA A 167 14.46 -65.61 54.47
N ALA A 168 15.37 -65.61 55.45
CA ALA A 168 16.05 -64.39 55.92
C ALA A 168 16.96 -63.78 54.84
N PHE A 169 17.69 -64.61 54.09
CA PHE A 169 18.50 -64.17 52.95
C PHE A 169 17.63 -63.55 51.84
N LEU A 170 16.57 -64.23 51.42
CA LEU A 170 15.64 -63.73 50.38
C LEU A 170 14.96 -62.42 50.80
N GLN A 171 14.60 -62.29 52.08
CA GLN A 171 14.03 -61.06 52.63
C GLN A 171 15.05 -59.90 52.58
N ALA A 172 16.30 -60.14 52.99
CA ALA A 172 17.35 -59.14 52.92
C ALA A 172 17.67 -58.73 51.48
N GLN A 173 17.68 -59.70 50.55
CA GLN A 173 17.89 -59.46 49.12
C GLN A 173 16.77 -58.59 48.54
N SER A 174 15.51 -58.91 48.86
CA SER A 174 14.34 -58.13 48.43
C SER A 174 14.36 -56.70 48.98
N ASN A 175 14.84 -56.52 50.22
CA ASN A 175 14.98 -55.19 50.82
C ASN A 175 16.06 -54.34 50.11
N VAL A 176 17.21 -54.93 49.76
CA VAL A 176 18.24 -54.24 48.96
C VAL A 176 17.68 -53.85 47.59
N ALA A 177 17.03 -54.78 46.88
CA ALA A 177 16.44 -54.50 45.57
C ALA A 177 15.38 -53.37 45.63
N GLY A 178 14.54 -53.36 46.67
CA GLY A 178 13.55 -52.30 46.88
C GLY A 178 14.19 -50.93 47.12
N LEU A 179 15.28 -50.86 47.89
CA LEU A 179 16.03 -49.62 48.12
C LEU A 179 16.76 -49.13 46.87
N GLU A 180 17.31 -50.04 46.07
CA GLU A 180 17.93 -49.69 44.79
C GLU A 180 16.93 -49.08 43.81
N ALA A 181 15.72 -49.63 43.72
CA ALA A 181 14.63 -49.03 42.94
C ALA A 181 14.17 -47.67 43.51
N GLY A 182 14.18 -47.52 44.84
CA GLY A 182 13.91 -46.24 45.51
C GLY A 182 14.94 -45.16 45.18
N ILE A 183 16.24 -45.52 45.16
CA ILE A 183 17.33 -44.63 44.76
C ILE A 183 17.18 -44.17 43.31
N GLU A 184 16.77 -45.06 42.42
CA GLU A 184 16.55 -44.67 41.03
C GLU A 184 15.38 -43.67 40.91
N SER A 185 14.33 -43.85 41.70
CA SER A 185 13.23 -42.89 41.80
C SER A 185 13.69 -41.54 42.36
N ALA A 186 14.56 -41.55 43.38
CA ALA A 186 15.15 -40.33 43.95
C ALA A 186 16.05 -39.59 42.95
N ARG A 187 16.81 -40.31 42.13
CA ARG A 187 17.60 -39.74 41.02
C ARG A 187 16.72 -39.10 39.96
N ALA A 188 15.62 -39.75 39.58
CA ALA A 188 14.64 -39.16 38.67
C ALA A 188 14.04 -37.87 39.26
N GLN A 189 13.76 -37.84 40.57
CA GLN A 189 13.29 -36.64 41.24
C GLN A 189 14.31 -35.50 41.23
N ILE A 190 15.60 -35.79 41.40
CA ILE A 190 16.69 -34.80 41.26
C ILE A 190 16.72 -34.25 39.83
N ALA A 191 16.60 -35.10 38.82
CA ALA A 191 16.56 -34.66 37.42
C ALA A 191 15.37 -33.72 37.13
N ILE A 192 14.20 -34.00 37.70
CA ILE A 192 13.02 -33.10 37.63
C ILE A 192 13.32 -31.76 38.31
N SER A 193 13.91 -31.76 39.52
CA SER A 193 14.28 -30.54 40.24
C SER A 193 15.32 -29.71 39.48
N GLN A 194 16.28 -30.35 38.80
CA GLN A 194 17.26 -29.67 37.95
C GLN A 194 16.58 -29.01 36.75
N ALA A 195 15.66 -29.70 36.07
CA ALA A 195 14.90 -29.12 34.97
C ALA A 195 14.07 -27.89 35.42
N GLN A 196 13.52 -27.92 36.63
CA GLN A 196 12.80 -26.77 37.22
C GLN A 196 13.74 -25.58 37.49
N ILE A 197 14.98 -25.82 37.94
CA ILE A 197 15.98 -24.77 38.10
C ILE A 197 16.33 -24.15 36.74
N ASP A 198 16.56 -24.98 35.72
CA ASP A 198 16.87 -24.50 34.37
C ASP A 198 15.73 -23.65 33.79
N GLU A 199 14.47 -24.05 34.02
CA GLU A 199 13.30 -23.27 33.63
C GLU A 199 13.23 -21.94 34.38
N ALA A 200 13.36 -21.96 35.71
CA ALA A 200 13.34 -20.75 36.53
C ALA A 200 14.48 -19.79 36.15
N GLN A 201 15.68 -20.32 35.84
CA GLN A 201 16.82 -19.54 35.40
C GLN A 201 16.57 -18.91 34.02
N LYS A 202 15.98 -19.65 33.07
CA LYS A 202 15.60 -19.10 31.76
C LYS A 202 14.57 -17.98 31.91
N ASN A 203 13.59 -18.15 32.79
CA ASN A 203 12.60 -17.12 33.08
C ASN A 203 13.24 -15.87 33.70
N LEU A 204 14.18 -16.04 34.63
CA LEU A 204 14.95 -14.92 35.18
C LEU A 204 15.79 -14.20 34.11
N ASN A 205 16.43 -14.96 33.21
CA ASN A 205 17.19 -14.36 32.11
C ASN A 205 16.28 -13.58 31.14
N ASN A 206 15.06 -14.07 30.92
CA ASN A 206 14.04 -13.40 30.11
C ASN A 206 13.53 -12.08 30.75
N ALA A 207 13.86 -11.79 32.02
CA ALA A 207 13.59 -10.49 32.63
C ALA A 207 14.44 -9.36 32.01
N ILE A 208 15.59 -9.71 31.41
CA ILE A 208 16.43 -8.77 30.66
C ILE A 208 16.11 -8.95 29.18
N VAL A 209 15.32 -8.03 28.64
CA VAL A 209 14.91 -8.07 27.24
C VAL A 209 16.00 -7.41 26.40
N ARG A 210 16.48 -8.13 25.38
CA ARG A 210 17.53 -7.68 24.48
C ARG A 210 17.03 -7.53 23.06
N ALA A 211 17.63 -6.60 22.32
CA ALA A 211 17.35 -6.41 20.90
C ALA A 211 17.84 -7.64 20.09
N PRO A 212 16.97 -8.28 19.28
CA PRO A 212 17.35 -9.42 18.46
C PRO A 212 18.06 -9.03 17.15
N MET A 213 18.03 -7.75 16.78
CA MET A 213 18.70 -7.20 15.61
C MET A 213 19.02 -5.72 15.84
N ALA A 214 19.97 -5.19 15.05
CA ALA A 214 20.18 -3.75 14.98
C ALA A 214 19.04 -3.07 14.21
N GLY A 215 18.62 -1.88 14.64
CA GLY A 215 17.52 -1.14 14.04
C GLY A 215 17.13 0.10 14.83
N GLU A 216 16.04 0.75 14.44
CA GLU A 216 15.43 1.87 15.16
C GLU A 216 14.13 1.39 15.81
N ILE A 217 13.84 1.87 17.03
CA ILE A 217 12.57 1.60 17.70
C ILE A 217 11.48 2.45 17.04
N THR A 218 10.55 1.81 16.33
CA THR A 218 9.49 2.51 15.58
C THR A 218 8.20 2.69 16.36
N ASP A 219 7.97 1.87 17.38
CA ASP A 219 6.74 1.90 18.18
C ASP A 219 7.10 1.40 19.59
N LEU A 220 6.76 2.17 20.62
CA LEU A 220 6.94 1.82 22.03
C LEU A 220 5.56 1.84 22.71
N ARG A 221 5.03 0.65 23.00
CA ARG A 221 3.64 0.46 23.46
C ARG A 221 3.48 0.35 24.97
N VAL A 222 4.57 0.46 25.72
CA VAL A 222 4.59 0.25 27.17
C VAL A 222 5.37 1.35 27.88
N GLU A 223 5.00 1.61 29.13
CA GLU A 223 5.65 2.59 29.99
C GLU A 223 6.35 1.95 31.20
N VAL A 224 7.33 2.68 31.75
CA VAL A 224 8.00 2.25 32.99
C VAL A 224 7.00 2.21 34.14
N GLY A 225 6.95 1.10 34.87
CA GLY A 225 6.01 0.86 35.96
C GLY A 225 4.78 0.03 35.57
N GLU A 226 4.52 -0.15 34.27
CA GLU A 226 3.46 -1.05 33.80
C GLU A 226 3.82 -2.52 34.03
N VAL A 227 2.78 -3.36 34.14
CA VAL A 227 2.94 -4.81 34.25
C VAL A 227 2.64 -5.42 32.90
N VAL A 228 3.66 -6.05 32.31
CA VAL A 228 3.51 -6.80 31.07
C VAL A 228 3.13 -8.25 31.37
N LEU A 229 2.33 -8.83 30.49
CA LEU A 229 1.90 -10.22 30.61
C LEU A 229 2.65 -11.04 29.56
N GLY A 230 3.50 -11.95 30.03
CA GLY A 230 4.18 -12.94 29.20
C GLY A 230 3.62 -14.32 29.52
N THR A 231 3.00 -14.97 28.54
CA THR A 231 2.58 -16.36 28.67
C THR A 231 3.31 -17.22 27.67
N ARG A 232 3.55 -18.49 28.00
CA ARG A 232 4.24 -19.44 27.11
C ARG A 232 3.45 -19.73 25.82
N ASP A 233 2.12 -19.64 25.90
CA ASP A 233 1.22 -20.12 24.84
C ASP A 233 0.60 -18.99 23.99
N ASN A 234 0.49 -17.76 24.51
CA ASN A 234 0.09 -16.59 23.72
C ASN A 234 1.28 -15.67 23.46
N MET A 235 1.23 -14.98 22.32
CA MET A 235 2.07 -13.81 22.07
C MET A 235 1.85 -12.82 23.21
N GLY A 236 2.84 -12.70 24.10
CA GLY A 236 2.76 -11.81 25.26
C GLY A 236 2.55 -10.35 24.85
N THR A 237 2.40 -9.45 25.82
CA THR A 237 2.27 -8.02 25.55
C THR A 237 3.45 -7.55 24.68
N VAL A 238 3.14 -7.02 23.49
CA VAL A 238 4.13 -6.39 22.61
C VAL A 238 4.58 -5.09 23.26
N MET A 239 5.85 -5.02 23.63
CA MET A 239 6.44 -3.87 24.31
C MET A 239 6.90 -2.82 23.31
N MET A 240 7.56 -3.25 22.24
CA MET A 240 8.09 -2.35 21.22
C MET A 240 8.29 -3.04 19.88
N VAL A 241 8.47 -2.26 18.82
CA VAL A 241 8.81 -2.74 17.48
C VAL A 241 10.16 -2.16 17.08
N ILE A 242 11.07 -3.03 16.62
CA ILE A 242 12.37 -2.64 16.09
C ILE A 242 12.34 -2.90 14.58
N ALA A 243 12.71 -1.88 13.80
CA ALA A 243 12.74 -1.98 12.35
C ALA A 243 14.08 -1.54 11.76
N ASP A 244 14.46 -2.19 10.67
CA ASP A 244 15.55 -1.73 9.81
C ASP A 244 15.00 -0.78 8.74
N ARG A 245 15.26 0.52 8.91
CA ARG A 245 14.84 1.58 7.97
C ARG A 245 15.81 1.79 6.81
N SER A 246 16.91 1.04 6.72
CA SER A 246 17.86 1.17 5.61
C SER A 246 17.27 0.68 4.28
N ARG A 247 16.27 -0.20 4.33
CA ARG A 247 15.58 -0.73 3.17
C ARG A 247 14.08 -0.68 3.40
N MET A 248 13.40 0.13 2.61
CA MET A 248 11.96 0.30 2.67
C MET A 248 11.30 -0.42 1.50
N LEU A 249 10.13 -0.98 1.76
CA LEU A 249 9.26 -1.62 0.78
C LEU A 249 7.94 -0.85 0.70
N VAL A 250 7.33 -0.83 -0.47
CA VAL A 250 5.91 -0.47 -0.61
C VAL A 250 5.13 -1.76 -0.81
N LYS A 251 4.12 -1.97 0.03
CA LYS A 251 3.10 -3.00 -0.17
C LYS A 251 1.96 -2.40 -0.97
N ALA A 252 2.02 -2.57 -2.29
CA ALA A 252 1.02 -2.07 -3.21
C ALA A 252 -0.14 -3.07 -3.36
N GLN A 253 -1.36 -2.55 -3.37
CA GLN A 253 -2.59 -3.31 -3.51
C GLN A 253 -3.02 -3.28 -4.99
N VAL A 254 -2.61 -4.29 -5.74
CA VAL A 254 -2.92 -4.39 -7.17
C VAL A 254 -4.25 -5.12 -7.37
N ASP A 255 -5.15 -4.53 -8.16
CA ASP A 255 -6.41 -5.16 -8.53
C ASP A 255 -6.24 -6.46 -9.34
N GLU A 256 -7.11 -7.44 -9.11
CA GLU A 256 -7.14 -8.73 -9.83
C GLU A 256 -7.20 -8.59 -11.36
N SER A 257 -7.81 -7.52 -11.87
CA SER A 257 -7.87 -7.25 -13.32
C SER A 257 -6.50 -6.94 -13.95
N ASN A 258 -5.53 -6.49 -13.16
CA ASN A 258 -4.22 -6.04 -13.66
C ASN A 258 -3.06 -6.95 -13.27
N ILE A 259 -3.25 -7.86 -12.30
CA ILE A 259 -2.17 -8.69 -11.74
C ILE A 259 -1.47 -9.57 -12.77
N ALA A 260 -2.18 -10.04 -13.80
CA ALA A 260 -1.64 -10.95 -14.82
C ALA A 260 -0.48 -10.35 -15.63
N GLN A 261 -0.33 -9.03 -15.63
CA GLN A 261 0.71 -8.33 -16.39
C GLN A 261 1.89 -7.89 -15.50
N ILE A 262 1.77 -8.07 -14.18
CA ILE A 262 2.81 -7.65 -13.23
C ILE A 262 3.81 -8.78 -13.00
N ALA A 263 5.08 -8.44 -13.06
CA ALA A 263 6.18 -9.38 -12.85
C ALA A 263 7.32 -8.73 -12.05
N ALA A 264 8.06 -9.57 -11.33
CA ALA A 264 9.28 -9.14 -10.64
C ALA A 264 10.29 -8.54 -11.63
N GLY A 265 10.95 -7.46 -11.21
CA GLY A 265 11.92 -6.71 -12.01
C GLY A 265 11.36 -5.53 -12.79
N GLN A 266 10.03 -5.33 -12.82
CA GLN A 266 9.43 -4.14 -13.43
C GLN A 266 9.80 -2.86 -12.67
N ARG A 267 9.99 -1.78 -13.42
CA ARG A 267 10.27 -0.44 -12.87
C ARG A 267 8.98 0.17 -12.33
N VAL A 268 9.09 0.88 -11.23
CA VAL A 268 7.96 1.50 -10.55
C VAL A 268 8.32 2.93 -10.19
N ARG A 269 7.39 3.86 -10.46
CA ARG A 269 7.43 5.21 -9.88
C ARG A 269 6.54 5.25 -8.66
N VAL A 270 7.07 5.72 -7.53
CA VAL A 270 6.34 5.80 -6.26
C VAL A 270 6.19 7.25 -5.86
N TYR A 271 4.96 7.65 -5.58
CA TYR A 271 4.59 8.97 -5.08
C TYR A 271 4.12 8.84 -3.65
N ILE A 272 4.83 9.47 -2.72
CA ILE A 272 4.51 9.41 -1.30
C ILE A 272 3.74 10.68 -0.94
N ASN A 273 2.51 10.53 -0.45
CA ASN A 273 1.63 11.68 -0.21
C ASN A 273 2.21 12.70 0.78
N ALA A 274 3.03 12.24 1.74
CA ALA A 274 3.67 13.10 2.73
C ALA A 274 4.84 13.95 2.18
N TYR A 275 5.37 13.61 1.00
CA TYR A 275 6.48 14.31 0.37
C TYR A 275 6.02 14.84 -0.98
N GLU A 276 5.35 16.00 -0.95
CA GLU A 276 4.90 16.71 -2.15
C GLU A 276 6.10 16.99 -3.09
N ASP A 277 5.88 16.81 -4.39
CA ASP A 277 6.84 16.97 -5.50
C ASP A 277 8.01 15.96 -5.61
N ARG A 278 8.09 14.93 -4.74
CA ARG A 278 9.13 13.89 -4.83
C ARG A 278 8.61 12.59 -5.43
N GLN A 279 9.35 12.11 -6.42
CA GLN A 279 9.15 10.82 -7.07
C GLN A 279 10.30 9.89 -6.68
N TYR A 280 9.95 8.72 -6.16
CA TYR A 280 10.89 7.68 -5.79
C TYR A 280 10.87 6.60 -6.85
N GLU A 281 12.05 6.11 -7.22
CA GLU A 281 12.16 4.95 -8.10
C GLU A 281 12.11 3.66 -7.26
N GLY A 282 11.47 2.65 -7.79
CA GLY A 282 11.39 1.33 -7.18
C GLY A 282 11.39 0.21 -8.22
N VAL A 283 11.58 -1.00 -7.73
CA VAL A 283 11.54 -2.22 -8.54
C VAL A 283 10.61 -3.22 -7.87
N VAL A 284 9.74 -3.87 -8.66
CA VAL A 284 8.91 -4.96 -8.16
C VAL A 284 9.82 -6.11 -7.72
N GLU A 285 9.87 -6.40 -6.43
CA GLU A 285 10.67 -7.51 -5.89
C GLU A 285 9.88 -8.81 -5.99
N ARG A 286 8.60 -8.77 -5.56
CA ARG A 286 7.76 -9.96 -5.47
C ARG A 286 6.30 -9.58 -5.57
N VAL A 287 5.52 -10.50 -6.15
CA VAL A 287 4.06 -10.44 -6.18
C VAL A 287 3.56 -11.61 -5.34
N ASP A 288 2.71 -11.34 -4.36
CA ASP A 288 2.08 -12.40 -3.57
C ASP A 288 1.12 -13.21 -4.42
N LEU A 289 1.11 -14.53 -4.21
CA LEU A 289 0.26 -15.46 -4.94
C LEU A 289 -1.15 -15.57 -4.33
N THR A 290 -1.34 -14.98 -3.15
CA THR A 290 -2.59 -15.08 -2.39
C THR A 290 -3.41 -13.81 -2.61
N ARG A 291 -4.65 -14.01 -3.05
CA ARG A 291 -5.64 -12.93 -3.13
C ARG A 291 -6.05 -12.50 -1.73
N GLN A 292 -5.95 -11.21 -1.44
CA GLN A 292 -6.48 -10.58 -0.24
C GLN A 292 -7.77 -9.80 -0.57
N ILE A 293 -8.60 -9.55 0.44
CA ILE A 293 -9.86 -8.82 0.27
C ILE A 293 -9.77 -7.54 1.09
N ALA A 294 -9.90 -6.39 0.44
CA ALA A 294 -9.95 -5.11 1.12
C ALA A 294 -11.27 -4.98 1.91
N GLN A 295 -11.32 -4.08 2.89
CA GLN A 295 -12.54 -3.86 3.69
C GLN A 295 -13.78 -3.49 2.84
N GLY A 296 -13.60 -3.07 1.59
CA GLY A 296 -14.68 -2.81 0.61
C GLY A 296 -15.11 -4.01 -0.24
N GLY A 297 -14.61 -5.22 0.02
CA GLY A 297 -14.96 -6.43 -0.73
C GLY A 297 -14.25 -6.58 -2.09
N THR A 298 -13.44 -5.61 -2.49
CA THR A 298 -12.57 -5.69 -3.66
C THR A 298 -11.37 -6.58 -3.37
N GLY A 299 -11.11 -7.52 -4.29
CA GLY A 299 -9.97 -8.42 -4.18
C GLY A 299 -8.72 -7.80 -4.79
N PHE A 300 -7.60 -7.86 -4.07
CA PHE A 300 -6.31 -7.37 -4.52
C PHE A 300 -5.21 -8.40 -4.27
N PHE A 301 -4.10 -8.24 -4.95
CA PHE A 301 -2.87 -8.97 -4.71
C PHE A 301 -1.82 -7.99 -4.17
N GLU A 302 -1.17 -8.37 -3.08
CA GLU A 302 -0.11 -7.58 -2.48
C GLU A 302 1.15 -7.71 -3.34
N THR A 303 1.70 -6.57 -3.76
CA THR A 303 2.94 -6.51 -4.53
C THR A 303 3.97 -5.74 -3.74
N GLU A 304 5.08 -6.40 -3.43
CA GLU A 304 6.22 -5.83 -2.70
C GLU A 304 7.15 -5.12 -3.69
N ILE A 305 7.32 -3.82 -3.50
CA ILE A 305 8.17 -2.96 -4.33
C ILE A 305 9.31 -2.45 -3.47
N ALA A 306 10.54 -2.77 -3.85
CA ALA A 306 11.73 -2.26 -3.19
C ALA A 306 11.98 -0.81 -3.62
N LEU A 307 12.05 0.10 -2.65
CA LEU A 307 12.33 1.51 -2.90
C LEU A 307 13.84 1.75 -3.01
N ALA A 308 14.25 2.47 -4.05
CA ALA A 308 15.58 3.04 -4.13
C ALA A 308 15.60 4.36 -3.34
N MET A 309 16.28 4.36 -2.20
CA MET A 309 16.42 5.56 -1.36
C MET A 309 17.80 6.19 -1.54
N GLY A 310 17.86 7.53 -1.47
CA GLY A 310 19.14 8.24 -1.44
C GLY A 310 19.90 8.00 -0.13
N GLU A 311 21.23 8.17 -0.14
CA GLU A 311 22.03 8.08 1.08
C GLU A 311 21.57 9.10 2.13
N GLY A 312 21.22 8.60 3.33
CA GLY A 312 20.78 9.44 4.46
C GLY A 312 19.30 9.81 4.48
N GLU A 313 18.51 9.36 3.49
CA GLU A 313 17.08 9.61 3.45
C GLU A 313 16.32 8.73 4.45
N ARG A 314 15.35 9.31 5.16
CA ARG A 314 14.58 8.63 6.20
C ARG A 314 13.09 8.68 5.87
N LEU A 315 12.55 7.55 5.42
CA LEU A 315 11.11 7.38 5.23
C LEU A 315 10.47 6.86 6.52
N PHE A 316 9.30 7.38 6.87
CA PHE A 316 8.52 6.87 7.99
C PHE A 316 7.74 5.63 7.53
N SER A 317 7.64 4.64 8.42
CA SER A 317 6.76 3.49 8.23
C SER A 317 5.30 3.92 8.33
N GLY A 318 4.39 3.23 7.64
CA GLY A 318 2.95 3.49 7.68
C GLY A 318 2.49 4.64 6.77
N LEU A 319 3.38 5.28 6.01
CA LEU A 319 3.00 6.29 5.03
C LEU A 319 2.26 5.64 3.86
N THR A 320 1.24 6.34 3.35
CA THR A 320 0.54 5.94 2.12
C THR A 320 1.29 6.43 0.89
N ALA A 321 1.35 5.58 -0.13
CA ALA A 321 1.98 5.87 -1.39
C ALA A 321 1.08 5.43 -2.55
N ASN A 322 1.17 6.14 -3.66
CA ASN A 322 0.60 5.72 -4.94
C ASN A 322 1.75 5.21 -5.81
N VAL A 323 1.60 4.02 -6.37
CA VAL A 323 2.63 3.41 -7.21
C VAL A 323 2.13 3.29 -8.64
N ASP A 324 3.04 3.59 -9.56
CA ASP A 324 2.86 3.52 -11.00
C ASP A 324 3.83 2.46 -11.53
N ILE A 325 3.32 1.25 -11.74
CA ILE A 325 4.10 0.10 -12.18
C ILE A 325 4.16 0.09 -13.70
N GLU A 326 5.36 0.14 -14.28
CA GLU A 326 5.56 0.09 -15.73
C GLU A 326 5.45 -1.36 -16.22
N VAL A 327 4.32 -1.66 -16.86
CA VAL A 327 3.98 -3.01 -17.28
C VAL A 327 4.52 -3.33 -18.66
N GLN A 328 4.44 -2.36 -19.57
CA GLN A 328 4.86 -2.53 -20.96
C GLN A 328 5.34 -1.21 -21.56
N THR A 329 6.48 -1.24 -22.24
CA THR A 329 7.04 -0.10 -22.98
C THR A 329 6.96 -0.38 -24.47
N PHE A 330 6.32 0.52 -25.22
CA PHE A 330 6.30 0.51 -26.68
C PHE A 330 7.23 1.61 -27.18
N GLU A 331 8.42 1.27 -27.67
CA GLU A 331 9.43 2.28 -28.04
C GLU A 331 9.04 3.13 -29.26
N ASN A 332 8.25 2.58 -30.18
CA ASN A 332 7.90 3.23 -31.43
C ASN A 332 6.41 3.07 -31.76
N ALA A 333 5.54 3.53 -30.85
CA ALA A 333 4.10 3.56 -31.07
C ALA A 333 3.69 4.85 -31.78
N LEU A 334 2.80 4.76 -32.78
CA LEU A 334 2.12 5.93 -33.31
C LEU A 334 1.09 6.37 -32.27
N LYS A 335 1.29 7.54 -31.66
CA LYS A 335 0.47 8.00 -30.55
C LYS A 335 -0.33 9.24 -30.91
N VAL A 336 -1.54 9.29 -30.37
CA VAL A 336 -2.46 10.41 -30.52
C VAL A 336 -3.04 10.74 -29.15
N PRO A 337 -3.34 12.01 -28.82
CA PRO A 337 -3.96 12.34 -27.54
C PRO A 337 -5.24 11.51 -27.33
N SER A 338 -5.41 10.93 -26.15
CA SER A 338 -6.51 9.99 -25.87
C SER A 338 -7.90 10.60 -26.09
N GLN A 339 -8.02 11.92 -25.93
CA GLN A 339 -9.24 12.69 -26.22
C GLN A 339 -9.66 12.70 -27.70
N CYS A 340 -8.75 12.39 -28.63
CA CYS A 340 -9.02 12.34 -30.07
C CYS A 340 -9.73 11.04 -30.49
N VAL A 341 -9.68 10.00 -29.65
CA VAL A 341 -10.25 8.69 -29.94
C VAL A 341 -11.71 8.68 -29.47
N LEU A 342 -12.64 8.48 -30.39
CA LEU A 342 -14.08 8.53 -30.12
C LEU A 342 -14.76 7.24 -30.55
N ASP A 343 -15.72 6.78 -29.75
CA ASP A 343 -16.60 5.68 -30.13
C ASP A 343 -17.80 6.24 -30.93
N ARG A 344 -17.96 5.79 -32.17
CA ARG A 344 -19.10 6.13 -33.04
C ARG A 344 -19.86 4.89 -33.46
N ARG A 345 -21.17 5.04 -33.63
CA ARG A 345 -21.98 3.97 -34.21
C ARG A 345 -21.61 3.79 -35.67
N VAL A 346 -21.45 2.53 -36.10
CA VAL A 346 -21.08 2.21 -37.48
C VAL A 346 -22.15 2.72 -38.47
N ASP A 347 -23.42 2.73 -38.05
CA ASP A 347 -24.57 3.22 -38.82
C ASP A 347 -24.55 4.74 -39.08
N GLU A 348 -23.84 5.51 -38.24
CA GLU A 348 -23.76 6.98 -38.33
C GLU A 348 -22.59 7.44 -39.22
N LEU A 349 -21.71 6.53 -39.61
CA LEU A 349 -20.59 6.80 -40.48
C LEU A 349 -20.97 6.55 -41.94
N PRO A 350 -20.52 7.41 -42.87
CA PRO A 350 -20.86 7.25 -44.26
C PRO A 350 -20.25 5.98 -44.85
N SER A 351 -20.99 5.37 -45.78
CA SER A 351 -20.69 4.04 -46.34
C SER A 351 -19.36 3.96 -47.09
N ASN A 352 -18.80 5.10 -47.50
CA ASN A 352 -17.49 5.23 -48.13
C ASN A 352 -16.31 4.92 -47.19
N ILE A 353 -16.50 5.05 -45.88
CA ILE A 353 -15.48 4.80 -44.85
C ILE A 353 -15.66 3.45 -44.17
N THR A 354 -16.91 2.95 -44.14
CA THR A 354 -17.27 1.70 -43.47
C THR A 354 -17.21 0.48 -44.39
N ALA A 355 -17.47 0.63 -45.69
CA ALA A 355 -17.45 -0.50 -46.62
C ALA A 355 -16.02 -0.94 -46.97
N GLY A 356 -15.60 -2.10 -46.47
CA GLY A 356 -14.33 -2.74 -46.84
C GLY A 356 -13.10 -2.29 -46.04
N ASN A 357 -13.30 -1.55 -44.96
CA ASN A 357 -12.21 -1.07 -44.10
C ASN A 357 -11.78 -2.17 -43.11
N ALA A 358 -10.52 -2.58 -43.15
CA ALA A 358 -10.00 -3.68 -42.32
C ALA A 358 -10.02 -3.36 -40.81
N GLN A 359 -10.22 -2.10 -40.45
CA GLN A 359 -10.21 -1.58 -39.09
C GLN A 359 -11.61 -1.56 -38.44
N ILE A 360 -12.67 -1.89 -39.19
CA ILE A 360 -14.05 -1.97 -38.67
C ILE A 360 -14.49 -3.44 -38.63
N ASP A 361 -14.86 -3.91 -37.44
CA ASP A 361 -15.47 -5.21 -37.27
C ASP A 361 -16.99 -5.12 -37.57
N PRO A 362 -17.50 -5.78 -38.62
CA PRO A 362 -18.90 -5.68 -39.02
C PRO A 362 -19.88 -6.22 -37.97
N ASN A 363 -19.40 -6.95 -36.95
CA ASN A 363 -20.23 -7.48 -35.88
C ASN A 363 -20.38 -6.54 -34.68
N LYS A 364 -19.71 -5.38 -34.67
CA LYS A 364 -19.76 -4.43 -33.54
C LYS A 364 -20.62 -3.20 -33.86
N THR A 365 -21.50 -2.82 -32.93
CA THR A 365 -22.36 -1.63 -33.04
C THR A 365 -21.54 -0.32 -33.03
N PHE A 366 -20.39 -0.32 -32.36
CA PHE A 366 -19.51 0.84 -32.20
C PHE A 366 -18.12 0.56 -32.78
N CYS A 367 -17.55 1.55 -33.45
CA CYS A 367 -16.17 1.57 -33.91
C CYS A 367 -15.44 2.80 -33.39
N ARG A 368 -14.12 2.67 -33.20
CA ARG A 368 -13.25 3.76 -32.75
C ARG A 368 -12.82 4.57 -33.97
N ILE A 369 -13.00 5.88 -33.90
CA ILE A 369 -12.60 6.81 -34.95
C ILE A 369 -11.72 7.93 -34.39
N VAL A 370 -10.96 8.54 -35.30
CA VAL A 370 -10.23 9.79 -35.08
C VAL A 370 -10.56 10.73 -36.23
N TYR A 371 -10.81 12.01 -35.95
CA TYR A 371 -11.02 13.00 -37.01
C TYR A 371 -9.68 13.52 -37.52
N ARG A 372 -9.39 13.31 -38.79
CA ARG A 372 -8.24 13.91 -39.48
C ARG A 372 -8.69 15.20 -40.17
N MET A 373 -7.87 16.25 -40.08
CA MET A 373 -8.09 17.47 -40.84
C MET A 373 -7.54 17.29 -42.26
N VAL A 374 -8.43 17.36 -43.26
CA VAL A 374 -8.06 17.33 -44.68
C VAL A 374 -8.79 18.47 -45.36
N ASP A 375 -8.06 19.38 -46.01
CA ASP A 375 -8.62 20.54 -46.74
C ASP A 375 -9.61 21.40 -45.92
N GLY A 376 -9.36 21.59 -44.63
CA GLY A 376 -10.23 22.36 -43.72
C GLY A 376 -11.53 21.65 -43.33
N LYS A 377 -11.65 20.34 -43.58
CA LYS A 377 -12.77 19.49 -43.16
C LYS A 377 -12.33 18.42 -42.15
N ALA A 378 -13.25 18.03 -41.27
CA ALA A 378 -13.07 16.91 -40.33
C ALA A 378 -13.44 15.57 -40.98
N VAL A 379 -12.45 14.76 -41.33
CA VAL A 379 -12.63 13.44 -41.93
C VAL A 379 -12.55 12.36 -40.86
N ALA A 380 -13.69 11.77 -40.51
CA ALA A 380 -13.75 10.61 -39.62
C ALA A 380 -12.95 9.43 -40.20
N THR A 381 -11.91 9.00 -39.52
CA THR A 381 -11.01 7.91 -39.92
C THR A 381 -11.08 6.79 -38.88
N PRO A 382 -11.57 5.58 -39.23
CA PRO A 382 -11.60 4.45 -38.33
C PRO A 382 -10.20 3.99 -37.97
N VAL A 383 -9.97 3.73 -36.69
CA VAL A 383 -8.66 3.35 -36.15
C VAL A 383 -8.76 2.11 -35.29
N THR A 384 -7.71 1.29 -35.37
CA THR A 384 -7.48 0.22 -34.40
C THR A 384 -6.56 0.76 -33.32
N VAL A 385 -7.06 0.85 -32.09
CA VAL A 385 -6.27 1.36 -30.97
C VAL A 385 -5.63 0.22 -30.17
N GLY A 386 -4.46 0.50 -29.61
CA GLY A 386 -3.69 -0.40 -28.76
C GLY A 386 -3.73 0.04 -27.30
N ALA A 387 -2.57 -0.06 -26.63
CA ALA A 387 -2.41 0.44 -25.27
C ALA A 387 -2.59 1.97 -25.21
N SER A 388 -3.06 2.45 -24.06
CA SER A 388 -3.18 3.88 -23.77
C SER A 388 -2.43 4.19 -22.48
N ASP A 389 -1.85 5.38 -22.41
CA ASP A 389 -1.38 5.99 -21.17
C ASP A 389 -2.38 7.06 -20.68
N LEU A 390 -2.00 7.88 -19.70
CA LEU A 390 -2.86 8.91 -19.12
C LEU A 390 -3.24 10.02 -20.12
N THR A 391 -2.43 10.24 -21.15
CA THR A 391 -2.50 11.39 -22.08
C THR A 391 -2.71 10.98 -23.54
N ASP A 392 -2.13 9.86 -23.95
CA ASP A 392 -1.94 9.41 -25.32
C ASP A 392 -2.42 7.96 -25.48
N THR A 393 -2.91 7.62 -26.67
CA THR A 393 -3.33 6.29 -27.07
C THR A 393 -2.52 5.83 -28.28
N ALA A 394 -1.99 4.60 -28.24
CA ALA A 394 -1.33 3.99 -29.39
C ALA A 394 -2.36 3.62 -30.47
N ILE A 395 -2.04 3.94 -31.71
CA ILE A 395 -2.80 3.56 -32.90
C ILE A 395 -2.02 2.45 -33.62
N LEU A 396 -2.63 1.27 -33.71
CA LEU A 396 -2.08 0.09 -34.37
C LEU A 396 -2.33 0.13 -35.89
N GLY A 397 -3.37 0.84 -36.34
CA GLY A 397 -3.68 1.00 -37.76
C GLY A 397 -4.78 2.03 -38.03
N GLY A 398 -4.79 2.57 -39.24
CA GLY A 398 -5.77 3.58 -39.71
C GLY A 398 -5.21 5.00 -39.86
N LEU A 399 -4.05 5.30 -39.27
CA LEU A 399 -3.40 6.62 -39.35
C LEU A 399 -1.93 6.48 -39.73
N ASN A 400 -1.39 7.52 -40.37
CA ASN A 400 0.03 7.64 -40.67
C ASN A 400 0.69 8.67 -39.74
N GLU A 401 2.02 8.59 -39.63
CA GLU A 401 2.82 9.60 -38.93
C GLU A 401 2.73 10.95 -39.66
N GLY A 402 2.56 12.03 -38.89
CA GLY A 402 2.38 13.39 -39.40
C GLY A 402 0.94 13.76 -39.79
N ASP A 403 -0.02 12.83 -39.69
CA ASP A 403 -1.44 13.15 -39.93
C ASP A 403 -1.91 14.19 -38.89
N THR A 404 -2.52 15.29 -39.37
CA THR A 404 -3.09 16.33 -38.51
C THR A 404 -4.46 15.89 -37.98
N ILE A 405 -4.55 15.70 -36.68
CA ILE A 405 -5.72 15.17 -35.98
C ILE A 405 -6.40 16.29 -35.20
N VAL A 406 -7.74 16.27 -35.17
CA VAL A 406 -8.52 17.18 -34.34
C VAL A 406 -8.45 16.73 -32.88
N SER A 407 -7.89 17.55 -32.00
CA SER A 407 -7.60 17.22 -30.60
C SER A 407 -8.55 17.83 -29.58
N GLY A 408 -9.35 18.83 -29.95
CA GLY A 408 -10.37 19.38 -29.06
C GLY A 408 -11.00 20.65 -29.61
N PRO A 409 -11.83 21.35 -28.81
CA PRO A 409 -12.33 20.97 -27.49
C PRO A 409 -13.22 19.70 -27.53
N TYR A 410 -13.26 18.90 -26.46
CA TYR A 410 -14.01 17.62 -26.42
C TYR A 410 -15.51 17.78 -26.76
N ARG A 411 -16.14 18.88 -26.34
CA ARG A 411 -17.54 19.19 -26.68
C ARG A 411 -17.77 19.29 -28.20
N VAL A 412 -16.79 19.86 -28.91
CA VAL A 412 -16.82 20.01 -30.37
C VAL A 412 -16.57 18.66 -31.05
N LEU A 413 -15.62 17.88 -30.52
CA LEU A 413 -15.31 16.53 -31.01
C LEU A 413 -16.51 15.58 -31.02
N ILE A 414 -17.36 15.62 -29.98
CA ILE A 414 -18.58 14.79 -29.92
C ILE A 414 -19.66 15.27 -30.91
N SER A 415 -19.74 16.57 -31.19
CA SER A 415 -20.75 17.12 -32.11
C SER A 415 -20.34 17.10 -33.58
N LEU A 416 -19.07 16.86 -33.88
CA LEU A 416 -18.54 16.84 -35.25
C LEU A 416 -19.07 15.64 -36.03
N ASN A 417 -19.53 15.88 -37.26
CA ASN A 417 -19.88 14.86 -38.22
C ASN A 417 -18.78 14.72 -39.29
N HIS A 418 -18.87 13.66 -40.10
CA HIS A 418 -17.98 13.50 -41.24
C HIS A 418 -18.15 14.66 -42.24
N GLU A 419 -17.03 15.24 -42.68
CA GLU A 419 -16.93 16.38 -43.60
C GLU A 419 -17.36 17.76 -43.07
N ASP A 420 -17.56 17.91 -41.76
CA ASP A 420 -17.84 19.22 -41.17
C ASP A 420 -16.64 20.18 -41.39
N ARG A 421 -16.96 21.45 -41.70
CA ARG A 421 -15.94 22.50 -41.89
C ARG A 421 -15.38 22.92 -40.54
N ILE A 422 -14.05 22.86 -40.41
CA ILE A 422 -13.33 23.16 -39.17
C ILE A 422 -12.27 24.23 -39.41
N ARG A 423 -12.05 25.09 -38.40
CA ARG A 423 -11.00 26.12 -38.40
C ARG A 423 -10.11 25.94 -37.19
N ILE A 424 -8.80 26.18 -37.34
CA ILE A 424 -7.87 26.09 -36.22
C ILE A 424 -8.10 27.27 -35.26
N GLU A 425 -8.32 26.96 -33.98
CA GLU A 425 -8.41 27.92 -32.88
C GLU A 425 -7.10 28.73 -32.81
N GLY A 426 -7.16 30.05 -33.06
CA GLY A 426 -6.00 30.96 -32.98
C GLY A 426 -5.27 31.29 -34.29
N ALA A 427 -5.72 30.80 -35.47
CA ALA A 427 -5.14 31.23 -36.74
C ALA A 427 -5.62 32.65 -37.11
N THR A 428 -4.77 33.66 -36.90
CA THR A 428 -5.06 35.03 -37.34
C THR A 428 -5.22 35.05 -38.87
N PRO A 429 -6.28 35.65 -39.44
CA PRO A 429 -6.43 35.74 -40.88
C PRO A 429 -5.28 36.56 -41.47
N THR A 430 -4.54 35.94 -42.39
CA THR A 430 -3.56 36.63 -43.24
C THR A 430 -4.31 37.59 -44.16
N ASN A 431 -4.35 38.87 -43.79
CA ASN A 431 -4.83 39.95 -44.66
C ASN A 431 -3.69 40.42 -45.57
N ALA A 432 -3.96 40.51 -46.87
CA ALA A 432 -3.18 41.30 -47.83
C ALA A 432 -4.17 42.05 -48.75
N PRO A 433 -3.76 43.17 -49.39
CA PRO A 433 -3.23 44.40 -48.81
C PRO A 433 -4.15 45.60 -49.12
N GLY A 434 -4.05 46.65 -48.32
CA GLY A 434 -4.56 47.98 -48.65
C GLY A 434 -5.70 48.46 -47.76
N THR A 435 -5.38 49.30 -46.78
CA THR A 435 -5.85 50.70 -46.66
C THR A 435 -5.07 51.29 -45.48
N GLU A 436 -4.31 52.36 -45.72
CA GLU A 436 -3.57 53.10 -44.69
C GLU A 436 -4.53 53.67 -43.62
N PRO A 437 -4.19 53.65 -42.33
CA PRO A 437 -4.89 54.44 -41.33
C PRO A 437 -4.30 55.85 -41.29
N ASN A 438 -5.20 56.82 -41.51
CA ASN A 438 -4.97 58.25 -41.38
C ASN A 438 -4.57 58.60 -39.93
N ALA A 439 -3.49 59.36 -39.78
CA ALA A 439 -2.98 59.86 -38.52
C ALA A 439 -3.63 61.23 -38.21
N GLU A 440 -4.56 61.30 -37.27
CA GLU A 440 -4.96 62.55 -36.62
C GLU A 440 -5.86 62.27 -35.41
N ALA A 441 -5.29 62.36 -34.20
CA ALA A 441 -5.94 62.77 -32.94
C ALA A 441 -5.00 62.46 -31.76
N ALA A 442 -3.91 63.21 -31.67
CA ALA A 442 -3.21 63.46 -30.43
C ALA A 442 -3.23 64.98 -30.25
N GLU A 443 -3.95 65.46 -29.23
CA GLU A 443 -3.79 66.74 -28.52
C GLU A 443 -5.12 67.15 -27.87
N SER A 444 -5.27 66.87 -26.58
CA SER A 444 -5.73 67.86 -25.60
C SER A 444 -5.69 67.25 -24.19
N ASP A 445 -5.25 68.06 -23.24
CA ASP A 445 -5.40 67.92 -21.79
C ASP A 445 -4.24 67.25 -21.03
N ALA A 446 -3.08 67.92 -21.12
CA ALA A 446 -2.17 68.07 -20.00
C ALA A 446 -2.11 69.56 -19.60
N GLU A 447 -2.88 69.99 -18.60
CA GLU A 447 -2.67 71.27 -17.90
C GLU A 447 -3.35 71.28 -16.52
N ASN A 448 -2.66 70.81 -15.48
CA ASN A 448 -2.18 71.67 -14.38
C ASN A 448 -1.60 70.86 -13.20
N ALA A 449 -0.50 71.40 -12.68
CA ALA A 449 0.42 70.79 -11.75
C ALA A 449 0.26 71.35 -10.31
N GLU A 450 0.77 70.56 -9.36
CA GLU A 450 1.53 70.95 -8.15
C GLU A 450 0.92 71.84 -7.04
N ALA A 451 0.87 71.26 -5.83
CA ALA A 451 1.21 71.78 -4.49
C ALA A 451 0.55 70.81 -3.46
N ASP A 452 1.13 70.34 -2.37
CA ASP A 452 2.02 70.96 -1.39
C ASP A 452 2.58 69.86 -0.44
N ALA A 453 3.72 70.16 0.19
CA ALA A 453 4.41 69.40 1.24
C ALA A 453 3.50 69.19 2.49
N GLY A 454 3.62 68.15 3.32
CA GLY A 454 4.75 67.81 4.18
C GLY A 454 4.25 67.69 5.65
N SER A 455 5.04 67.00 6.50
CA SER A 455 5.03 66.96 7.98
C SER A 455 4.29 65.82 8.72
N GLU A 456 5.08 64.85 9.22
CA GLU A 456 4.99 64.20 10.54
C GLU A 456 5.02 65.25 11.70
N PRO A 457 5.02 64.94 13.04
CA PRO A 457 4.96 63.66 13.78
C PRO A 457 4.01 63.67 15.03
N ALA A 458 3.93 62.54 15.76
CA ALA A 458 3.83 62.37 17.24
C ALA A 458 3.07 61.06 17.56
N GLU A 459 3.71 60.02 18.09
CA GLU A 459 4.06 59.83 19.50
C GLU A 459 2.84 59.91 20.44
N ASN A 460 2.33 58.75 20.89
CA ASN A 460 2.00 58.60 22.31
C ASN A 460 1.94 57.12 22.77
N THR A 461 2.58 56.94 23.92
CA THR A 461 2.76 55.78 24.78
C THR A 461 1.46 55.31 25.48
N GLU A 462 1.38 53.98 25.74
CA GLU A 462 0.91 53.22 26.94
C GLU A 462 -0.11 53.84 27.94
N PRO A 463 -0.93 53.06 28.73
CA PRO A 463 -0.51 51.86 29.47
C PRO A 463 -1.53 50.71 29.79
N THR A 464 -0.97 49.55 30.13
CA THR A 464 -1.25 48.62 31.25
C THR A 464 -2.68 48.13 31.61
N GLN A 465 -2.81 46.80 31.74
CA GLN A 465 -3.41 45.97 32.83
C GLN A 465 -4.18 44.76 32.24
N ALA A 466 -3.70 43.52 32.36
CA ALA A 466 -3.62 42.64 33.53
C ALA A 466 -4.85 41.70 33.71
N ALA A 467 -4.52 40.41 33.77
CA ALA A 467 -5.09 39.35 34.62
C ALA A 467 -6.33 38.53 34.18
N ASN A 468 -6.06 37.22 34.16
CA ASN A 468 -6.83 36.08 34.67
C ASN A 468 -7.96 35.44 33.85
N GLY A 469 -7.78 34.13 33.68
CA GLY A 469 -8.71 33.13 33.18
C GLY A 469 -7.96 31.84 32.89
#